data_AF-A0A330LXK5-F1
#
_entry.id   AF-A0A330LXK5-F1
#
_cell.length_a   1.000
_cell.length_b   1.000
_cell.length_c   1.000
_cell.angle_alpha   90.00
_cell.angle_beta   90.00
_cell.angle_gamma   90.00
#
_symmetry.space_group_name_H-M   'P 1'
#
loop_
_entity.id
_entity.type
_entity.pdbx_description
1 polymer ?
#
loop_
_entity_poly.entity_id
_entity_poly.type
_entity_poly.pdbx_seq_one_letter_code
_entity_poly.pdbx_strand_id
1 'polypeptide(L)'
;MSIVKRNQRKALESKIIGIDLANCRDTSAVMTINSQSQTLTATPDDSRAQGIMDEFDFFKAAMDSDLAQLKKFSHIEDKLEYKAKAIENHQYLDYLRRYQAQGTNHQNRVLAWVVIWLVDLGHWKTAFDFVPLLVAQNQRLPGRFSTQDWPTFLIDQLYDEGAKHLSQGRDAVERSQVIQLFTQFIHLLDTYQWRLSELIGGKLYAMASKLEQSVFNLGNAYTYGTKATALNDKAGVKKMVREIAKTIGKETDL
;
A
#
# COMPACT_ATOMS: atom_id res chain seq x y z
N MET A 1 -0.24 -30.81 6.53
CA MET A 1 0.91 -31.63 6.99
C MET A 1 1.47 -32.40 5.80
N SER A 2 2.73 -32.16 5.42
CA SER A 2 3.51 -33.14 4.66
C SER A 2 4.99 -32.78 4.78
N ILE A 3 5.71 -33.60 5.52
CA ILE A 3 7.14 -33.56 5.80
C ILE A 3 7.75 -34.70 5.01
N VAL A 4 8.42 -34.45 3.88
CA VAL A 4 9.30 -35.46 3.28
C VAL A 4 10.50 -34.81 2.57
N LYS A 5 11.64 -34.91 3.27
CA LYS A 5 13.03 -35.09 2.76
C LYS A 5 13.80 -33.86 2.27
N ARG A 6 14.42 -33.22 3.26
CA ARG A 6 15.76 -32.63 3.16
C ARG A 6 16.86 -33.72 3.16
N ASN A 7 18.00 -33.33 2.61
CA ASN A 7 19.38 -33.77 2.91
C ASN A 7 20.01 -34.88 2.05
N GLN A 8 20.81 -34.39 1.09
CA GLN A 8 22.26 -34.62 0.95
C GLN A 8 22.80 -36.05 1.10
N ARG A 9 23.47 -36.51 0.03
CA ARG A 9 24.83 -37.08 0.02
C ARG A 9 25.25 -37.25 -1.44
N LYS A 10 26.20 -36.44 -1.90
CA LYS A 10 27.63 -36.77 -2.01
C LYS A 10 27.92 -37.70 -3.20
N ALA A 11 28.49 -37.07 -4.23
CA ALA A 11 29.73 -37.45 -4.90
C ALA A 11 30.10 -38.94 -4.87
N LEU A 12 30.13 -39.55 -6.06
CA LEU A 12 31.21 -40.39 -6.60
C LEU A 12 30.68 -41.05 -7.86
N GLU A 13 31.12 -40.59 -9.02
CA GLU A 13 31.44 -41.48 -10.14
C GLU A 13 32.37 -40.75 -11.10
N SER A 14 33.66 -40.89 -10.81
CA SER A 14 34.74 -40.71 -11.75
C SER A 14 34.72 -41.86 -12.76
N LYS A 15 34.67 -41.55 -14.05
CA LYS A 15 35.20 -42.45 -15.08
C LYS A 15 36.06 -41.67 -16.07
N ILE A 16 37.35 -41.92 -15.92
CA ILE A 16 38.48 -41.60 -16.77
C ILE A 16 38.36 -42.35 -18.10
N ILE A 17 38.69 -41.68 -19.21
CA ILE A 17 39.38 -42.10 -20.46
C ILE A 17 39.55 -40.76 -21.21
N GLY A 18 40.73 -40.22 -21.57
CA GLY A 18 41.94 -40.82 -22.13
C GLY A 18 42.05 -40.40 -23.61
N ILE A 19 43.24 -39.92 -24.02
CA ILE A 19 43.72 -39.54 -25.38
C ILE A 19 43.85 -38.00 -25.58
N ASP A 20 44.89 -37.42 -26.17
CA ASP A 20 46.36 -37.58 -26.17
C ASP A 20 46.95 -36.34 -26.90
N LEU A 21 48.17 -35.95 -26.52
CA LEU A 21 49.24 -35.22 -27.24
C LEU A 21 48.95 -34.03 -28.18
N ALA A 22 49.53 -32.86 -27.88
CA ALA A 22 50.77 -32.38 -28.56
C ALA A 22 51.20 -30.94 -28.16
N ASN A 23 52.43 -30.85 -27.61
CA ASN A 23 53.46 -29.80 -27.75
C ASN A 23 53.10 -28.37 -28.20
N CYS A 24 53.48 -27.36 -27.39
CA CYS A 24 54.69 -26.56 -27.65
C CYS A 24 54.99 -25.48 -26.59
N ARG A 25 56.20 -25.60 -26.02
CA ARG A 25 57.17 -24.56 -25.63
C ARG A 25 56.82 -23.52 -24.55
N ASP A 26 57.55 -23.69 -23.45
CA ASP A 26 57.98 -22.69 -22.49
C ASP A 26 58.52 -21.41 -23.14
N THR A 27 58.08 -20.27 -22.61
CA THR A 27 58.96 -19.11 -22.45
C THR A 27 58.55 -18.37 -21.19
N SER A 28 59.40 -18.48 -20.18
CA SER A 28 59.27 -17.78 -18.91
C SER A 28 59.46 -16.28 -19.15
N ALA A 29 58.44 -15.48 -18.83
CA ALA A 29 58.58 -14.05 -18.59
C ALA A 29 57.97 -13.75 -17.21
N VAL A 30 58.83 -13.60 -16.22
CA VAL A 30 58.46 -13.11 -14.89
C VAL A 30 58.23 -11.60 -15.02
N MET A 31 56.97 -11.19 -15.15
CA MET A 31 56.55 -9.81 -14.93
C MET A 31 56.03 -9.67 -13.51
N THR A 32 56.79 -8.98 -12.67
CA THR A 32 56.36 -8.51 -11.36
C THR A 32 55.25 -7.48 -11.55
N ILE A 33 53.99 -7.91 -11.39
CA ILE A 33 52.84 -7.01 -11.25
C ILE A 33 52.72 -6.67 -9.77
N ASN A 34 52.99 -5.42 -9.42
CA ASN A 34 52.64 -4.84 -8.13
C ASN A 34 51.11 -4.70 -8.06
N SER A 35 50.42 -5.78 -7.69
CA SER A 35 49.00 -5.75 -7.37
C SER A 35 48.83 -5.29 -5.92
N GLN A 36 48.70 -3.97 -5.72
CA GLN A 36 47.98 -3.45 -4.57
C GLN A 36 46.52 -3.90 -4.69
N SER A 37 46.24 -5.07 -4.15
CA SER A 37 44.91 -5.65 -4.09
C SER A 37 44.17 -4.99 -2.94
N GLN A 38 43.48 -3.88 -3.20
CA GLN A 38 42.26 -3.56 -2.46
C GLN A 38 41.15 -4.44 -3.04
N THR A 39 41.08 -5.67 -2.57
CA THR A 39 39.92 -6.56 -2.78
C THR A 39 38.74 -6.02 -1.98
N LEU A 40 37.98 -5.11 -2.58
CA LEU A 40 36.58 -4.87 -2.23
C LEU A 40 35.74 -5.86 -3.04
N THR A 41 35.67 -7.10 -2.59
CA THR A 41 34.74 -8.10 -3.14
C THR A 41 33.34 -7.82 -2.60
N ALA A 42 32.69 -6.76 -3.07
CA ALA A 42 31.25 -6.60 -2.88
C ALA A 42 30.56 -7.71 -3.66
N THR A 43 29.73 -8.51 -3.01
CA THR A 43 28.95 -9.51 -3.73
C THR A 43 27.87 -8.79 -4.56
N PRO A 44 27.37 -9.38 -5.67
CA PRO A 44 26.33 -8.76 -6.49
C PRO A 44 25.07 -8.34 -5.69
N ASP A 45 24.81 -9.00 -4.55
CA ASP A 45 23.68 -8.69 -3.68
C ASP A 45 23.93 -7.45 -2.82
N ASP A 46 25.17 -7.24 -2.34
CA ASP A 46 25.58 -6.05 -1.57
C ASP A 46 25.52 -4.79 -2.44
N SER A 47 26.01 -4.86 -3.68
CA SER A 47 25.95 -3.74 -4.62
C SER A 47 24.51 -3.36 -4.99
N ARG A 48 23.61 -4.35 -5.10
CA ARG A 48 22.19 -4.13 -5.35
C ARG A 48 21.49 -3.50 -4.14
N ALA A 49 21.74 -4.01 -2.94
CA ALA A 49 21.19 -3.46 -1.72
C ALA A 49 21.64 -2.00 -1.50
N GLN A 50 22.92 -1.69 -1.80
CA GLN A 50 23.44 -0.33 -1.74
C GLN A 50 22.70 0.60 -2.73
N GLY A 51 22.55 0.18 -3.99
CA GLY A 51 21.84 0.98 -5.00
C GLY A 51 20.38 1.28 -4.64
N ILE A 52 19.69 0.33 -3.98
CA ILE A 52 18.33 0.54 -3.47
C ILE A 52 18.30 1.60 -2.36
N MET A 53 19.26 1.54 -1.43
CA MET A 53 19.34 2.50 -0.34
C MET A 53 19.74 3.89 -0.83
N ASP A 54 20.64 3.98 -1.82
CA ASP A 54 21.00 5.24 -2.46
C ASP A 54 19.80 5.88 -3.18
N GLU A 55 19.00 5.08 -3.89
CA GLU A 55 17.74 5.54 -4.52
C GLU A 55 16.75 6.02 -3.45
N PHE A 56 16.57 5.26 -2.37
CA PHE A 56 15.72 5.67 -1.26
C PHE A 56 16.17 6.99 -0.62
N ASP A 57 17.47 7.16 -0.37
CA ASP A 57 18.02 8.37 0.23
C ASP A 57 17.82 9.61 -0.65
N PHE A 58 17.95 9.44 -1.97
CA PHE A 58 17.61 10.48 -2.94
C PHE A 58 16.14 10.92 -2.82
N PHE A 59 15.18 9.99 -2.89
CA PHE A 59 13.75 10.31 -2.80
C PHE A 59 13.35 10.79 -1.41
N LYS A 60 14.02 10.32 -0.36
CA LYS A 60 13.84 10.82 0.99
C LYS A 60 14.25 12.29 1.10
N ALA A 61 15.39 12.68 0.52
CA ALA A 61 15.83 14.07 0.50
C ALA A 61 14.87 14.98 -0.30
N ALA A 62 14.38 14.49 -1.45
CA ALA A 62 13.35 15.20 -2.23
C ALA A 62 12.06 15.41 -1.42
N MET A 63 11.58 14.36 -0.74
CA MET A 63 10.39 14.41 0.10
C MET A 63 10.56 15.38 1.28
N ASP A 64 11.75 15.42 1.89
CA ASP A 64 12.06 16.40 2.95
C ASP A 64 12.00 17.84 2.44
N SER A 65 12.54 18.11 1.25
CA SER A 65 12.45 19.41 0.59
C SER A 65 11.00 19.82 0.33
N ASP A 66 10.20 18.91 -0.24
CA ASP A 66 8.79 19.17 -0.55
C ASP A 66 7.95 19.43 0.71
N LEU A 67 8.19 18.66 1.77
CA LEU A 67 7.51 18.88 3.05
C LEU A 67 7.91 20.22 3.68
N ALA A 68 9.15 20.68 3.50
CA ALA A 68 9.58 22.00 3.94
C ALA A 68 8.92 23.11 3.11
N GLN A 69 8.79 22.91 1.79
CA GLN A 69 8.12 23.86 0.90
C GLN A 69 6.61 23.95 1.19
N LEU A 70 5.96 22.82 1.46
CA LEU A 70 4.53 22.78 1.81
C LEU A 70 4.16 23.63 3.04
N LYS A 71 5.09 23.77 3.99
CA LYS A 71 4.88 24.62 5.17
C LYS A 71 4.82 26.12 4.85
N LYS A 72 5.32 26.54 3.68
CA LYS A 72 5.34 27.94 3.27
C LYS A 72 4.01 28.41 2.67
N PHE A 73 3.15 27.49 2.24
CA PHE A 73 1.84 27.83 1.71
C PHE A 73 0.82 28.04 2.84
N SER A 74 0.00 29.08 2.72
CA SER A 74 -1.07 29.37 3.67
C SER A 74 -2.39 28.72 3.26
N HIS A 75 -2.74 28.78 1.97
CA HIS A 75 -4.01 28.26 1.46
C HIS A 75 -3.94 26.77 1.17
N ILE A 76 -5.08 26.09 1.30
CA ILE A 76 -5.15 24.64 1.10
C ILE A 76 -5.05 24.30 -0.39
N GLU A 77 -5.62 25.14 -1.25
CA GLU A 77 -5.58 25.01 -2.71
C GLU A 77 -4.14 25.03 -3.23
N ASP A 78 -3.31 25.98 -2.77
CA ASP A 78 -1.88 26.06 -3.12
C ASP A 78 -1.12 24.81 -2.68
N LYS A 79 -1.45 24.26 -1.50
CA LYS A 79 -0.85 23.02 -1.01
C LYS A 79 -1.23 21.82 -1.87
N LEU A 80 -2.48 21.74 -2.31
CA LEU A 80 -2.94 20.66 -3.19
C LEU A 80 -2.24 20.77 -4.56
N GLU A 81 -2.21 21.97 -5.15
CA GLU A 81 -1.52 22.19 -6.42
C GLU A 81 -0.03 21.83 -6.33
N TYR A 82 0.63 22.21 -5.23
CA TYR A 82 2.03 21.84 -5.01
C TYR A 82 2.22 20.32 -4.88
N LYS A 83 1.38 19.62 -4.11
CA LYS A 83 1.47 18.14 -3.98
C LYS A 83 1.37 17.45 -5.33
N ALA A 84 0.43 17.87 -6.18
CA ALA A 84 0.26 17.30 -7.51
C ALA A 84 1.53 17.49 -8.36
N LYS A 85 2.04 18.73 -8.43
CA LYS A 85 3.29 19.04 -9.17
C LYS A 85 4.50 18.29 -8.61
N ALA A 86 4.62 18.16 -7.28
CA ALA A 86 5.72 17.46 -6.65
C ALA A 86 5.72 15.96 -6.97
N ILE A 87 4.55 15.32 -6.99
CA ILE A 87 4.40 13.91 -7.39
C ILE A 87 4.92 13.67 -8.81
N GLU A 88 4.59 14.57 -9.74
CA GLU A 88 5.03 14.49 -11.13
C GLU A 88 6.52 14.83 -11.29
N ASN A 89 6.95 15.98 -10.78
CA ASN A 89 8.32 16.49 -10.94
C ASN A 89 9.38 15.56 -10.35
N HIS A 90 9.10 14.99 -9.17
CA HIS A 90 9.99 14.04 -8.52
C HIS A 90 9.69 12.60 -8.89
N GLN A 91 8.78 12.32 -9.83
CA GLN A 91 8.45 10.98 -10.30
C GLN A 91 8.19 9.96 -9.16
N TYR A 92 7.53 10.39 -8.09
CA TYR A 92 7.39 9.57 -6.89
C TYR A 92 6.67 8.26 -7.17
N LEU A 93 5.67 8.26 -8.04
CA LEU A 93 4.93 7.04 -8.38
C LEU A 93 5.81 6.01 -9.11
N ASP A 94 6.71 6.45 -9.98
CA ASP A 94 7.60 5.53 -10.71
C ASP A 94 8.61 4.89 -9.76
N TYR A 95 9.15 5.69 -8.83
CA TYR A 95 9.97 5.18 -7.75
C TYR A 95 9.23 4.15 -6.89
N LEU A 96 8.02 4.47 -6.43
CA LEU A 96 7.27 3.56 -5.56
C LEU A 96 6.86 2.25 -6.26
N ARG A 97 6.59 2.30 -7.58
CA ARG A 97 6.38 1.09 -8.38
C ARG A 97 7.63 0.23 -8.48
N ARG A 98 8.82 0.84 -8.64
CA ARG A 98 10.10 0.10 -8.60
C ARG A 98 10.33 -0.51 -7.23
N TYR A 99 10.13 0.27 -6.17
CA TYR A 99 10.21 -0.20 -4.78
C TYR A 99 9.30 -1.41 -4.52
N GLN A 100 8.06 -1.35 -5.00
CA GLN A 100 7.11 -2.47 -4.91
C GLN A 100 7.57 -3.69 -5.71
N ALA A 101 8.04 -3.50 -6.94
CA ALA A 101 8.47 -4.59 -7.84
C ALA A 101 9.77 -5.28 -7.38
N GLN A 102 10.68 -4.55 -6.74
CA GLN A 102 11.94 -5.08 -6.21
C GLN A 102 11.72 -6.01 -5.00
N GLY A 103 10.55 -5.98 -4.35
CA GLY A 103 10.23 -6.83 -3.20
C GLY A 103 11.00 -6.46 -1.92
N THR A 104 11.58 -5.27 -1.88
CA THR A 104 12.34 -4.75 -0.73
C THR A 104 11.44 -4.47 0.45
N ASN A 105 11.88 -4.81 1.67
CA ASN A 105 11.12 -4.58 2.89
C ASN A 105 11.92 -3.70 3.87
N HIS A 106 11.73 -2.39 3.77
CA HIS A 106 12.28 -1.41 4.71
C HIS A 106 11.29 -0.27 4.91
N GLN A 107 11.41 0.47 6.01
CA GLN A 107 10.55 1.64 6.23
C GLN A 107 10.80 2.67 5.13
N ASN A 108 9.74 3.06 4.43
CA ASN A 108 9.80 3.97 3.30
C ASN A 108 8.85 5.14 3.54
N ARG A 109 9.40 6.22 4.10
CA ARG A 109 8.60 7.42 4.39
C ARG A 109 8.06 8.09 3.14
N VAL A 110 8.70 7.90 1.98
CA VAL A 110 8.23 8.47 0.71
C VAL A 110 6.91 7.78 0.34
N LEU A 111 6.85 6.45 0.46
CA LEU A 111 5.61 5.68 0.27
C LEU A 111 4.48 6.21 1.16
N ALA A 112 4.76 6.38 2.46
CA ALA A 112 3.78 6.89 3.42
C ALA A 112 3.22 8.27 2.99
N TRP A 113 4.11 9.21 2.68
CA TRP A 113 3.70 10.58 2.34
C TRP A 113 2.98 10.68 1.00
N VAL A 114 3.42 9.92 -0.01
CA VAL A 114 2.78 9.91 -1.33
C VAL A 114 1.37 9.33 -1.23
N VAL A 115 1.15 8.25 -0.48
CA VAL A 115 -0.22 7.72 -0.27
C VAL A 115 -1.12 8.75 0.40
N ILE A 116 -0.63 9.46 1.42
CA ILE A 116 -1.37 10.54 2.06
C ILE A 116 -1.72 11.64 1.05
N TRP A 117 -0.75 12.06 0.21
CA TRP A 117 -1.00 13.10 -0.78
C TRP A 117 -1.96 12.66 -1.88
N LEU A 118 -1.89 11.40 -2.32
CA LEU A 118 -2.86 10.84 -3.26
C LEU A 118 -4.27 10.90 -2.68
N VAL A 119 -4.45 10.60 -1.40
CA VAL A 119 -5.74 10.75 -0.70
C VAL A 119 -6.16 12.22 -0.62
N ASP A 120 -5.26 13.12 -0.22
CA ASP A 120 -5.53 14.57 -0.17
C ASP A 120 -5.99 15.14 -1.53
N LEU A 121 -5.45 14.60 -2.63
CA LEU A 121 -5.76 14.97 -4.01
C LEU A 121 -6.99 14.24 -4.59
N GLY A 122 -7.57 13.29 -3.87
CA GLY A 122 -8.68 12.46 -4.35
C GLY A 122 -8.28 11.37 -5.34
N HIS A 123 -6.98 11.09 -5.52
CA HIS A 123 -6.45 9.98 -6.33
C HIS A 123 -6.52 8.63 -5.59
N TRP A 124 -7.71 8.30 -5.10
CA TRP A 124 -7.98 7.17 -4.23
C TRP A 124 -7.60 5.81 -4.83
N LYS A 125 -7.91 5.59 -6.11
CA LYS A 125 -7.59 4.32 -6.78
C LYS A 125 -6.09 4.04 -6.74
N THR A 126 -5.28 5.03 -7.09
CA THR A 126 -3.82 4.93 -7.03
C THR A 126 -3.33 4.76 -5.60
N ALA A 127 -3.95 5.43 -4.63
CA ALA A 127 -3.62 5.23 -3.22
C ALA A 127 -3.87 3.78 -2.79
N PHE A 128 -5.01 3.20 -3.20
CA PHE A 128 -5.42 1.83 -2.90
C PHE A 128 -4.45 0.77 -3.43
N ASP A 129 -3.81 1.00 -4.58
CA ASP A 129 -2.80 0.10 -5.15
C ASP A 129 -1.61 -0.13 -4.20
N PHE A 130 -1.30 0.84 -3.34
CA PHE A 130 -0.19 0.78 -2.39
C PHE A 130 -0.57 0.30 -0.99
N VAL A 131 -1.86 0.22 -0.64
CA VAL A 131 -2.30 -0.16 0.71
C VAL A 131 -1.85 -1.55 1.12
N PRO A 132 -1.91 -2.58 0.24
CA PRO A 132 -1.37 -3.90 0.58
C PRO A 132 0.11 -3.85 0.97
N LEU A 133 0.91 -3.05 0.27
CA LEU A 133 2.33 -2.88 0.56
C LEU A 133 2.55 -2.20 1.92
N LEU A 134 1.82 -1.12 2.18
CA LEU A 134 1.84 -0.38 3.45
C LEU A 134 1.55 -1.30 4.64
N VAL A 135 0.50 -2.12 4.55
CA VAL A 135 0.08 -3.01 5.62
C VAL A 135 1.04 -4.18 5.77
N ALA A 136 1.42 -4.84 4.66
CA ALA A 136 2.30 -6.02 4.69
C ALA A 136 3.68 -5.71 5.29
N GLN A 137 4.20 -4.51 5.08
CA GLN A 137 5.50 -4.09 5.59
C GLN A 137 5.42 -3.33 6.93
N ASN A 138 4.21 -3.19 7.49
CA ASN A 138 3.98 -2.40 8.71
C ASN A 138 4.62 -1.01 8.61
N GLN A 139 4.38 -0.32 7.49
CA GLN A 139 4.91 1.02 7.24
C GLN A 139 4.35 1.98 8.28
N ARG A 140 5.18 2.87 8.81
CA ARG A 140 4.75 3.83 9.83
C ARG A 140 4.06 5.03 9.21
N LEU A 141 2.91 5.41 9.78
CA LEU A 141 2.34 6.73 9.54
C LEU A 141 3.29 7.82 10.04
N PRO A 142 3.35 8.99 9.39
CA PRO A 142 4.16 10.12 9.87
C PRO A 142 3.75 10.54 11.29
N GLY A 143 4.71 10.93 12.14
CA GLY A 143 4.48 11.21 13.57
C GLY A 143 3.51 12.36 13.89
N ARG A 144 3.00 13.08 12.89
CA ARG A 144 1.93 14.09 13.06
C ARG A 144 0.54 13.48 13.22
N PHE A 145 0.36 12.21 12.87
CA PHE A 145 -0.90 11.51 12.97
C PHE A 145 -0.96 10.72 14.28
N SER A 146 -2.10 10.78 14.97
CA SER A 146 -2.37 9.98 16.17
C SER A 146 -2.68 8.51 15.82
N THR A 147 -3.25 8.26 14.64
CA THR A 147 -3.49 6.92 14.11
C THR A 147 -2.19 6.21 13.78
N GLN A 148 -2.09 4.93 14.12
CA GLN A 148 -0.88 4.14 13.91
C GLN A 148 -0.99 3.10 12.79
N ASP A 149 -2.20 2.74 12.38
CA ASP A 149 -2.45 1.76 11.33
C ASP A 149 -3.07 2.37 10.06
N TRP A 150 -2.59 1.90 8.90
CA TRP A 150 -3.04 2.39 7.60
C TRP A 150 -4.51 2.14 7.30
N PRO A 151 -5.10 0.97 7.61
CA PRO A 151 -6.51 0.74 7.36
C PRO A 151 -7.40 1.73 8.11
N THR A 152 -7.14 1.98 9.40
CA THR A 152 -7.89 2.98 10.19
C THR A 152 -7.72 4.38 9.61
N PHE A 153 -6.50 4.80 9.28
CA PHE A 153 -6.26 6.10 8.68
C PHE A 153 -7.07 6.29 7.39
N LEU A 154 -7.04 5.32 6.49
CA LEU A 154 -7.76 5.38 5.21
C LEU A 154 -9.27 5.33 5.40
N ILE A 155 -9.79 4.55 6.37
CA ILE A 155 -11.22 4.53 6.69
C ILE A 155 -11.67 5.89 7.22
N ASP A 156 -10.86 6.57 8.03
CA ASP A 156 -11.18 7.91 8.51
C ASP A 156 -11.28 8.90 7.35
N GLN A 157 -10.29 8.91 6.45
CA GLN A 157 -10.31 9.79 5.28
C GLN A 157 -11.48 9.46 4.34
N LEU A 158 -11.77 8.16 4.13
CA LEU A 158 -12.84 7.71 3.25
C LEU A 158 -14.22 8.03 3.82
N TYR A 159 -14.36 7.98 5.15
CA TYR A 159 -15.57 8.42 5.84
C TYR A 159 -15.85 9.90 5.61
N ASP A 160 -14.83 10.74 5.71
CA ASP A 160 -14.97 12.19 5.48
C ASP A 160 -15.35 12.47 4.01
N GLU A 161 -14.75 11.75 3.05
CA GLU A 161 -15.13 11.84 1.64
C GLU A 161 -16.58 11.36 1.41
N GLY A 162 -16.99 10.27 2.05
CA GLY A 162 -18.37 9.79 2.06
C GLY A 162 -19.37 10.81 2.60
N ALA A 163 -19.06 11.40 3.76
CA ALA A 163 -19.88 12.41 4.41
C ALA A 163 -20.03 13.67 3.55
N LYS A 164 -18.94 14.11 2.89
CA LYS A 164 -18.95 15.25 1.98
C LYS A 164 -19.95 15.05 0.84
N HIS A 165 -19.87 13.94 0.09
CA HIS A 165 -20.81 13.68 -1.01
C HIS A 165 -22.24 13.47 -0.51
N LEU A 166 -22.43 12.75 0.60
CA LEU A 166 -23.75 12.51 1.16
C LEU A 166 -24.45 13.82 1.58
N SER A 167 -23.69 14.79 2.11
CA SER A 167 -24.22 16.10 2.52
C SER A 167 -24.69 16.96 1.34
N GLN A 168 -24.18 16.70 0.14
CA GLN A 168 -24.55 17.38 -1.10
C GLN A 168 -25.76 16.75 -1.80
N GLY A 169 -26.26 15.61 -1.29
CA GLY A 169 -27.45 14.92 -1.78
C GLY A 169 -27.16 13.80 -2.78
N ARG A 170 -28.22 13.06 -3.12
CA ARG A 170 -28.19 11.88 -3.99
C ARG A 170 -27.44 12.10 -5.29
N ASP A 171 -27.75 13.21 -5.97
CA ASP A 171 -27.16 13.61 -7.24
C ASP A 171 -25.62 13.71 -7.19
N ALA A 172 -25.06 14.20 -6.08
CA ALA A 172 -23.62 14.27 -5.89
C ALA A 172 -23.03 12.88 -5.68
N VAL A 173 -23.70 12.03 -4.90
CA VAL A 173 -23.30 10.63 -4.69
C VAL A 173 -23.29 9.86 -6.02
N GLU A 174 -24.37 9.94 -6.82
CA GLU A 174 -24.50 9.24 -8.10
C GLU A 174 -23.48 9.68 -9.16
N ARG A 175 -23.14 10.97 -9.20
CA ARG A 175 -22.12 11.50 -10.14
C ARG A 175 -20.69 11.29 -9.67
N SER A 176 -20.48 10.98 -8.39
CA SER A 176 -19.17 10.69 -7.81
C SER A 176 -18.79 9.21 -7.96
N GLN A 177 -17.55 8.88 -7.61
CA GLN A 177 -17.09 7.49 -7.48
C GLN A 177 -17.17 6.98 -6.03
N VAL A 178 -17.80 7.71 -5.11
CA VAL A 178 -17.65 7.46 -3.66
C VAL A 178 -18.10 6.06 -3.24
N ILE A 179 -19.24 5.56 -3.72
CA ILE A 179 -19.71 4.18 -3.44
C ILE A 179 -18.70 3.14 -3.93
N GLN A 180 -18.09 3.38 -5.09
CA GLN A 180 -17.07 2.48 -5.64
C GLN A 180 -15.81 2.46 -4.77
N LEU A 181 -15.40 3.60 -4.20
CA LEU A 181 -14.27 3.67 -3.27
C LEU A 181 -14.51 2.82 -2.02
N PHE A 182 -15.69 2.93 -1.40
CA PHE A 182 -16.07 2.07 -0.27
C PHE A 182 -16.07 0.59 -0.64
N THR A 183 -16.65 0.25 -1.79
CA THR A 183 -16.71 -1.14 -2.28
C THR A 183 -15.30 -1.70 -2.52
N GLN A 184 -14.42 -0.94 -3.17
CA GLN A 184 -13.03 -1.33 -3.42
C GLN A 184 -12.25 -1.53 -2.11
N PHE A 185 -12.41 -0.62 -1.15
CA PHE A 185 -11.71 -0.74 0.14
C PHE A 185 -12.21 -1.92 0.97
N ILE A 186 -13.52 -2.18 0.98
CA ILE A 186 -14.10 -3.38 1.60
C ILE A 186 -13.55 -4.65 0.94
N HIS A 187 -13.43 -4.67 -0.39
CA HIS A 187 -12.84 -5.79 -1.09
C HIS A 187 -11.36 -6.01 -0.73
N LEU A 188 -10.58 -4.94 -0.55
CA LEU A 188 -9.21 -5.04 -0.05
C LEU A 188 -9.16 -5.63 1.36
N LEU A 189 -10.01 -5.14 2.27
CA LEU A 189 -10.11 -5.67 3.63
C LEU A 189 -10.41 -7.18 3.63
N ASP A 190 -11.39 -7.61 2.84
CA ASP A 190 -11.77 -9.02 2.75
C ASP A 190 -10.69 -9.85 2.02
N THR A 191 -10.01 -9.30 1.01
CA THR A 191 -8.95 -10.02 0.27
C THR A 191 -7.73 -10.29 1.13
N TYR A 192 -7.29 -9.28 1.90
CA TYR A 192 -6.09 -9.37 2.72
C TYR A 192 -6.37 -9.71 4.19
N GLN A 193 -7.63 -9.89 4.56
CA GLN A 193 -8.07 -10.30 5.90
C GLN A 193 -7.54 -9.37 7.01
N TRP A 194 -7.49 -8.06 6.74
CA TRP A 194 -7.02 -7.08 7.73
C TRP A 194 -8.02 -7.00 8.89
N ARG A 195 -7.50 -7.05 10.12
CA ARG A 195 -8.31 -6.90 11.32
C ARG A 195 -8.55 -5.42 11.60
N LEU A 196 -9.82 -5.07 11.77
CA LEU A 196 -10.24 -3.75 12.22
C LEU A 196 -10.80 -3.86 13.64
N SER A 197 -10.69 -2.78 14.42
CA SER A 197 -11.48 -2.67 15.64
C SER A 197 -12.97 -2.57 15.30
N GLU A 198 -13.81 -2.98 16.24
CA GLU A 198 -15.28 -2.87 16.15
C GLU A 198 -15.74 -1.46 15.77
N LEU A 199 -15.13 -0.44 16.40
CA LEU A 199 -15.43 0.96 16.14
C LEU A 199 -15.15 1.36 14.68
N ILE A 200 -13.96 1.02 14.18
CA ILE A 200 -13.51 1.40 12.84
C ILE A 200 -14.24 0.61 11.76
N GLY A 201 -14.45 -0.69 11.96
CA GLY A 201 -15.28 -1.51 11.08
C GLY A 201 -16.73 -1.00 11.03
N GLY A 202 -17.33 -0.71 12.19
CA GLY A 202 -18.66 -0.11 12.28
C GLY A 202 -18.76 1.21 11.51
N LYS A 203 -17.76 2.09 11.65
CA LYS A 203 -17.69 3.38 10.92
C LYS A 203 -17.68 3.19 9.40
N LEU A 204 -16.85 2.28 8.89
CA LEU A 204 -16.75 1.98 7.45
C LEU A 204 -18.09 1.49 6.89
N TYR A 205 -18.65 0.44 7.48
CA TYR A 205 -19.88 -0.18 6.96
C TYR A 205 -21.11 0.70 7.15
N ALA A 206 -21.16 1.52 8.21
CA ALA A 206 -22.25 2.47 8.40
C ALA A 206 -22.28 3.55 7.31
N MET A 207 -21.11 4.09 6.92
CA MET A 207 -21.06 5.07 5.83
C MET A 207 -21.38 4.43 4.47
N ALA A 208 -20.84 3.24 4.18
CA ALA A 208 -21.20 2.49 2.97
C ALA A 208 -22.72 2.25 2.88
N SER A 209 -23.36 1.87 4.00
CA SER A 209 -24.80 1.68 4.09
C SER A 209 -25.60 2.95 3.79
N LYS A 210 -25.19 4.10 4.37
CA LYS A 210 -25.84 5.40 4.12
C LYS A 210 -25.70 5.87 2.67
N LEU A 211 -24.52 5.67 2.07
CA LEU A 211 -24.29 6.02 0.67
C LEU A 211 -25.20 5.22 -0.26
N GLU A 212 -25.25 3.89 -0.09
CA GLU A 212 -26.11 3.00 -0.86
C GLU A 212 -27.60 3.31 -0.66
N GLN A 213 -28.01 3.65 0.58
CA GLN A 213 -29.38 4.07 0.85
C GLN A 213 -29.74 5.35 0.10
N SER A 214 -28.82 6.32 0.04
CA SER A 214 -29.09 7.62 -0.59
C SER A 214 -29.37 7.52 -2.10
N VAL A 215 -28.89 6.45 -2.75
CA VAL A 215 -29.15 6.12 -4.15
C VAL A 215 -30.20 5.00 -4.31
N PHE A 216 -30.96 4.71 -3.26
CA PHE A 216 -32.03 3.69 -3.22
C PHE A 216 -31.56 2.26 -3.51
N ASN A 217 -30.27 1.96 -3.34
CA ASN A 217 -29.78 0.59 -3.37
C ASN A 217 -30.01 -0.09 -2.01
N LEU A 218 -31.28 -0.37 -1.74
CA LEU A 218 -31.74 -0.87 -0.44
C LEU A 218 -31.14 -2.24 -0.07
N GLY A 219 -30.81 -3.06 -1.07
CA GLY A 219 -30.16 -4.36 -0.86
C GLY A 219 -28.76 -4.23 -0.25
N ASN A 220 -27.89 -3.41 -0.87
CA ASN A 220 -26.55 -3.17 -0.34
C ASN A 220 -26.59 -2.35 0.94
N ALA A 221 -27.49 -1.36 1.01
CA ALA A 221 -27.69 -0.56 2.22
C ALA A 221 -28.02 -1.45 3.43
N TYR A 222 -28.95 -2.40 3.28
CA TYR A 222 -29.27 -3.37 4.33
C TYR A 222 -28.05 -4.24 4.68
N THR A 223 -27.38 -4.83 3.68
CA THR A 223 -26.22 -5.70 3.90
C THR A 223 -25.11 -5.01 4.71
N TYR A 224 -24.69 -3.82 4.28
CA TYR A 224 -23.65 -3.07 4.99
C TYR A 224 -24.13 -2.56 6.34
N GLY A 225 -25.39 -2.12 6.46
CA GLY A 225 -25.92 -1.61 7.71
C GLY A 225 -26.05 -2.68 8.80
N THR A 226 -26.43 -3.90 8.42
CA THR A 226 -26.43 -5.06 9.32
C THR A 226 -25.01 -5.41 9.76
N LYS A 227 -24.03 -5.43 8.84
CA LYS A 227 -22.61 -5.65 9.19
C LYS A 227 -22.08 -4.57 10.14
N ALA A 228 -22.44 -3.31 9.90
CA ALA A 228 -22.07 -2.20 10.77
C ALA A 228 -22.64 -2.37 12.19
N THR A 229 -23.93 -2.71 12.30
CA THR A 229 -24.60 -2.88 13.60
C THR A 229 -24.09 -4.11 14.35
N ALA A 230 -23.73 -5.18 13.63
CA ALA A 230 -23.14 -6.38 14.22
C ALA A 230 -21.72 -6.13 14.76
N LEU A 231 -20.93 -5.29 14.08
CA LEU A 231 -19.60 -4.90 14.55
C LEU A 231 -19.66 -3.89 15.69
N ASN A 232 -20.58 -2.94 15.62
CA ASN A 232 -20.74 -1.87 16.61
C ASN A 232 -22.21 -1.42 16.64
N ASP A 233 -22.92 -1.78 17.70
CA ASP A 233 -24.34 -1.44 17.90
C ASP A 233 -24.60 0.09 17.94
N LYS A 234 -23.56 0.87 18.25
CA LYS A 234 -23.55 2.34 18.25
C LYS A 234 -23.10 2.97 16.92
N ALA A 235 -22.98 2.19 15.84
CA ALA A 235 -22.62 2.71 14.52
C ALA A 235 -23.69 3.66 13.90
N GLY A 236 -24.87 3.79 14.52
CA GLY A 236 -25.84 4.83 14.20
C GLY A 236 -26.72 4.55 12.99
N VAL A 237 -26.77 3.31 12.50
CA VAL A 237 -27.59 2.89 11.35
C VAL A 237 -28.71 1.92 11.72
N LYS A 238 -28.85 1.56 12.99
CA LYS A 238 -29.80 0.54 13.46
C LYS A 238 -31.26 0.78 13.05
N LYS A 239 -31.77 2.00 13.29
CA LYS A 239 -33.13 2.39 12.90
C LYS A 239 -33.33 2.33 11.38
N MET A 240 -32.39 2.89 10.64
CA MET A 240 -32.37 2.92 9.18
C MET A 240 -32.42 1.50 8.59
N VAL A 241 -31.66 0.55 9.14
CA VAL A 241 -31.64 -0.85 8.69
C VAL A 241 -33.00 -1.53 8.93
N ARG A 242 -33.65 -1.30 10.07
CA ARG A 242 -35.00 -1.83 10.34
C ARG A 242 -36.04 -1.31 9.36
N GLU A 243 -35.98 -0.03 9.04
CA GLU A 243 -36.87 0.60 8.06
C GLU A 243 -36.65 0.01 6.67
N ILE A 244 -35.39 -0.12 6.24
CA ILE A 244 -35.04 -0.75 4.96
C ILE A 244 -35.55 -2.21 4.93
N ALA A 245 -35.34 -2.98 6.00
CA ALA A 245 -35.77 -4.38 6.09
C ALA A 245 -37.27 -4.52 5.86
N LYS A 246 -38.08 -3.65 6.49
CA LYS A 246 -39.52 -3.58 6.27
C LYS A 246 -39.86 -3.24 4.82
N THR A 247 -39.16 -2.28 4.22
CA THR A 247 -39.39 -1.86 2.82
C THR A 247 -39.10 -2.98 1.83
N ILE A 248 -38.06 -3.78 2.04
CA ILE A 248 -37.66 -4.86 1.13
C ILE A 248 -38.19 -6.24 1.54
N GLY A 249 -39.04 -6.32 2.56
CA GLY A 249 -39.66 -7.57 3.02
C GLY A 249 -38.68 -8.57 3.65
N LYS A 250 -37.62 -8.10 4.31
CA LYS A 250 -36.68 -8.94 5.08
C LYS A 250 -37.00 -8.91 6.57
N GLU A 251 -36.94 -10.07 7.21
CA GLU A 251 -36.92 -10.17 8.67
C GLU A 251 -35.57 -9.66 9.21
N THR A 252 -35.60 -9.02 10.40
CA THR A 252 -34.40 -8.48 11.03
C THR A 252 -34.51 -8.54 12.54
N ASP A 253 -33.49 -9.08 13.21
CA ASP A 253 -33.43 -9.21 14.67
C ASP A 253 -32.80 -7.98 15.36
N LEU A 254 -32.31 -7.03 14.55
CA LEU A 254 -31.70 -5.79 15.03
C LEU A 254 -32.68 -4.99 15.89
#